data_AF-A0A4D4KDJ2-F1
#
_entry.id   AF-A0A4D4KDJ2-F1
#
_cell.length_a   1.000
_cell.length_b   1.000
_cell.length_c   1.000
_cell.angle_alpha   90.00
_cell.angle_beta   90.00
_cell.angle_gamma   90.00
#
_symmetry.space_group_name_H-M   'P 1'
#
loop_
_entity.id
_entity.type
_entity.pdbx_description
1 polymer ?
#
loop_
_entity_poly.entity_id
_entity_poly.type
_entity_poly.pdbx_seq_one_letter_code
_entity_poly.pdbx_strand_id
1 'polypeptide(L)' 'MAAEDLIQVPTERADLSRIAELMRQYRGFPLGVADASVIALAERLKAPSVATLDHRHFRAIKPLHVPALTLLP' A
#
# COMPACT_ATOMS: atom_id res chain seq x y z
N MET A 1 1.42 -0.31 26.14
CA MET A 1 -0.01 -0.15 25.82
C MET A 1 -0.31 0.11 24.34
N ALA A 2 0.67 0.30 23.43
CA ALA A 2 0.37 0.58 22.01
C ALA A 2 -0.11 -0.62 21.17
N ALA A 3 0.01 -1.85 21.68
CA ALA A 3 -0.35 -3.05 20.91
C ALA A 3 -1.86 -3.31 20.83
N GLU A 4 -2.66 -2.67 21.69
CA GLU A 4 -4.13 -2.85 21.70
C GLU A 4 -4.86 -1.99 20.67
N ASP A 5 -4.17 -1.03 20.02
CA ASP A 5 -4.74 -0.13 18.99
C ASP A 5 -4.50 -0.60 17.55
N LEU A 6 -3.82 -1.73 17.34
CA LEU A 6 -3.45 -2.22 16.00
C LEU A 6 -4.32 -3.40 15.60
N ILE A 7 -5.06 -3.25 14.50
CA ILE A 7 -5.84 -4.32 13.89
C ILE A 7 -5.02 -4.93 12.75
N GLN A 8 -4.65 -6.21 12.90
CA GLN A 8 -4.02 -6.95 11.80
C GLN A 8 -5.09 -7.34 10.77
N VAL A 9 -4.85 -6.97 9.52
CA VAL A 9 -5.72 -7.35 8.40
C VAL A 9 -5.03 -8.47 7.61
N PRO A 10 -5.65 -9.66 7.46
CA PRO A 10 -5.10 -10.72 6.64
C PRO A 10 -5.14 -10.35 5.16
N THR A 11 -4.11 -10.76 4.42
CA THR A 11 -4.06 -10.62 2.97
C THR A 11 -5.03 -11.59 2.31
N GLU A 12 -5.84 -11.09 1.38
CA GLU A 12 -6.76 -11.91 0.59
C GLU A 12 -6.19 -12.24 -0.80
N ARG A 13 -6.80 -13.19 -1.50
CA ARG A 13 -6.38 -13.58 -2.86
C ARG A 13 -6.42 -12.40 -3.84
N ALA A 14 -7.39 -11.50 -3.69
CA ALA A 14 -7.49 -10.29 -4.49
C ALA A 14 -6.29 -9.36 -4.25
N ASP A 15 -5.85 -9.23 -3.00
CA ASP A 15 -4.68 -8.43 -2.63
C ASP A 15 -3.41 -8.99 -3.32
N LEU A 16 -3.22 -10.32 -3.32
CA LEU A 16 -2.08 -10.96 -4.00
C LEU A 16 -2.05 -10.67 -5.51
N SER A 17 -3.23 -10.67 -6.15
CA SER A 17 -3.34 -10.36 -7.57
C SER A 17 -2.97 -8.90 -7.84
N ARG A 18 -3.43 -7.99 -6.97
CA ARG A 18 -3.15 -6.56 -7.05
C ARG A 18 -1.69 -6.23 -6.75
N ILE A 19 -1.07 -6.90 -5.78
CA ILE A 19 0.36 -6.79 -5.48
C ILE A 19 1.19 -7.12 -6.73
N ALA A 20 0.89 -8.25 -7.37
CA ALA A 20 1.61 -8.67 -8.56
C ALA A 20 1.40 -7.71 -9.73
N GLU A 21 0.21 -7.11 -9.86
CA GLU A 21 -0.07 -6.06 -10.84
C GLU A 21 0.76 -4.80 -10.60
N LEU A 22 0.78 -4.27 -9.37
CA LEU A 22 1.57 -3.11 -8.99
C LEU A 22 3.07 -3.34 -9.26
N MET A 23 3.60 -4.49 -8.86
CA MET A 23 5.01 -4.83 -9.12
C MET A 23 5.33 -4.90 -10.62
N ARG A 24 4.40 -5.37 -11.46
CA ARG A 24 4.57 -5.36 -12.93
C ARG A 24 4.48 -3.95 -13.50
N GLN A 25 3.50 -3.16 -13.06
CA GLN A 25 3.25 -1.79 -13.53
C GLN A 25 4.44 -0.88 -13.22
N TYR A 26 5.04 -1.03 -12.03
CA TYR A 26 6.15 -0.20 -11.56
C TYR A 26 7.51 -0.89 -11.66
N ARG A 27 7.68 -1.88 -12.55
CA ARG A 27 8.95 -2.65 -12.68
C ARG A 27 10.21 -1.82 -12.93
N GLY A 28 10.08 -0.61 -13.51
CA GLY A 28 11.18 0.33 -13.75
C GLY A 28 11.55 1.18 -12.53
N PHE A 29 10.75 1.10 -11.47
CA PHE A 29 10.92 1.75 -10.19
C PHE A 29 10.62 0.69 -9.12
N PRO A 30 11.60 -0.18 -8.79
CA PRO A 30 11.35 -1.50 -8.22
C PRO A 30 10.58 -1.42 -6.89
N LEU A 31 9.26 -1.59 -6.99
CA LEU A 31 8.36 -1.62 -5.86
C LEU A 31 8.44 -3.01 -5.22
N GLY A 32 8.82 -3.05 -3.94
CA GLY A 32 8.92 -4.30 -3.21
C GLY A 32 7.54 -4.94 -2.95
N VAL A 33 7.54 -6.23 -2.65
CA VAL A 33 6.31 -6.96 -2.27
C VAL A 33 5.62 -6.36 -1.05
N ALA A 34 6.40 -5.81 -0.10
CA ALA A 34 5.90 -5.17 1.10
C ALA A 34 5.20 -3.83 0.80
N ASP A 35 5.82 -2.95 0.01
CA ASP A 35 5.18 -1.67 -0.35
C ASP A 35 3.93 -1.89 -1.20
N ALA A 36 4.01 -2.82 -2.16
CA ALA A 36 2.87 -3.21 -2.98
C ALA A 36 1.73 -3.80 -2.15
N SER A 37 2.02 -4.55 -1.07
CA SER A 37 0.97 -5.11 -0.20
C SER A 37 0.27 -4.05 0.62
N VAL A 38 1.00 -3.05 1.13
CA VAL A 38 0.41 -1.92 1.83
C VAL A 38 -0.52 -1.12 0.92
N ILE A 39 -0.11 -0.87 -0.34
CA ILE A 39 -0.94 -0.16 -1.31
C ILE A 39 -2.19 -0.96 -1.67
N ALA A 40 -2.06 -2.26 -1.94
CA ALA A 40 -3.21 -3.12 -2.22
C ALA A 40 -4.21 -3.16 -1.05
N LEU A 41 -3.73 -3.26 0.19
CA LEU A 41 -4.59 -3.19 1.37
C LEU A 41 -5.23 -1.80 1.54
N ALA A 42 -4.48 -0.72 1.32
CA ALA A 42 -5.03 0.63 1.42
C ALA A 42 -6.17 0.85 0.40
N GLU A 43 -6.02 0.32 -0.82
CA GLU A 43 -7.08 0.33 -1.84
C GLU A 43 -8.31 -0.47 -1.39
N ARG A 44 -8.13 -1.71 -0.93
CA ARG A 44 -9.23 -2.58 -0.48
C ARG A 44 -9.98 -1.98 0.70
N LEU A 45 -9.25 -1.46 1.69
CA LEU A 45 -9.81 -0.86 2.89
C LEU A 45 -10.27 0.59 2.68
N LYS A 46 -10.07 1.14 1.48
CA LYS A 46 -10.32 2.56 1.15
C LYS A 46 -9.63 3.52 2.11
N ALA A 47 -8.48 3.13 2.65
CA ALA A 47 -7.70 3.95 3.57
C ALA A 47 -6.97 5.06 2.79
N PRO A 48 -7.24 6.35 3.05
CA PRO A 48 -6.60 7.43 2.29
C PRO A 48 -5.17 7.72 2.75
N SER A 49 -4.77 7.16 3.90
CA SER A 49 -3.51 7.47 4.56
C SER A 49 -2.68 6.23 4.83
N VAL A 50 -1.35 6.34 4.69
CA VAL A 50 -0.40 5.28 5.01
C VAL A 50 0.71 5.85 5.89
N ALA A 51 1.00 5.16 6.99
CA ALA A 51 2.15 5.48 7.82
C ALA A 51 3.41 4.80 7.24
N THR A 52 4.35 5.58 6.68
CA THR A 52 5.61 5.10 6.10
C THR A 52 6.68 6.19 6.13
N LEU A 53 7.94 5.81 6.34
CA LEU A 53 9.09 6.71 6.16
C LEU A 53 9.57 6.76 4.70
N ASP A 54 9.11 5.82 3.88
CA ASP A 54 9.49 5.74 2.47
C ASP A 54 8.54 6.54 1.57
N HIS A 55 8.60 7.85 1.72
CA HIS A 55 7.72 8.73 0.95
C HIS A 55 8.04 8.69 -0.54
N ARG A 56 9.29 8.42 -0.92
CA ARG A 56 9.71 8.39 -2.31
C ARG A 56 9.01 7.26 -3.06
N HIS A 57 8.96 6.06 -2.48
CA HIS A 57 8.30 4.94 -3.15
C HIS A 57 6.80 5.15 -3.23
N PHE A 58 6.16 5.56 -2.14
CA PHE A 58 4.70 5.70 -2.12
C PHE A 58 4.17 6.88 -2.94
N ARG A 59 4.91 8.00 -3.06
CA ARG A 59 4.51 9.14 -3.90
C ARG A 59 4.52 8.83 -5.40
N ALA A 60 5.30 7.83 -5.84
CA ALA A 60 5.36 7.43 -7.23
C ALA A 60 4.11 6.64 -7.67
N ILE A 61 3.33 6.13 -6.72
CA ILE A 61 2.21 5.22 -6.98
C ILE A 61 0.89 5.99 -6.91
N LYS A 62 -0.01 5.71 -7.85
CA LYS A 62 -1.37 6.25 -7.86
C LYS A 62 -2.36 5.15 -7.44
N PRO A 63 -2.96 5.24 -6.24
CA PRO A 63 -3.95 4.26 -5.80
C PRO A 63 -5.25 4.35 -6.59
N LEU A 64 -6.04 3.28 -6.59
CA LEU A 64 -7.32 3.23 -7.29
C LEU A 64 -8.42 4.09 -6.65
N HIS A 65 -8.39 4.32 -5.34
CA HIS A 65 -9.48 4.94 -4.58
C HIS A 65 -9.27 6.42 -4.26
N VAL A 66 -8.06 6.95 -4.42
CA VAL A 66 -7.69 8.35 -4.15
C VAL A 66 -6.68 8.87 -5.17
N PRO A 67 -6.63 10.19 -5.46
CA PRO A 67 -5.65 10.75 -6.38
C PRO A 67 -4.19 10.54 -5.96
N ALA A 68 -3.94 10.52 -4.64
CA ALA A 68 -2.66 10.21 -4.00
C ALA A 68 -2.93 9.80 -2.54
N LEU A 69 -2.03 9.01 -1.95
CA LEU A 69 -2.09 8.70 -0.52
C LEU A 69 -1.60 9.90 0.30
N THR A 70 -2.25 10.13 1.44
CA THR A 70 -1.69 10.95 2.51
C THR A 70 -0.64 10.13 3.25
N LEU A 71 0.63 10.50 3.11
CA LEU A 71 1.73 9.79 3.78
C LEU A 71 1.99 10.41 5.14
N LEU A 72 2.16 9.55 6.13
CA LEU A 72 2.36 9.92 7.52
C LEU A 72 3.55 9.16 8.11
N PRO A 73 4.15 9.68 9.18
CA PRO A 73 4.55 11.08 9.20
C PRO A 73 5.41 11.41 7.96
#